data_AF-A0A482WSE4-F1
#
_entry.id   AF-A0A482WSE4-F1
#
_cell.length_a   1.000
_cell.length_b   1.000
_cell.length_c   1.000
_cell.angle_alpha   90.00
_cell.angle_beta   90.00
_cell.angle_gamma   90.00
#
_symmetry.space_group_name_H-M   'P 1'
#
loop_
_entity.id
_entity.type
_entity.pdbx_description
1 polymer ?
#
loop_
_entity_poly.entity_id
_entity_poly.type
_entity_poly.pdbx_seq_one_letter_code
_entity_poly.pdbx_strand_id
1 'polypeptide(L)'
;MSFVNAVLSYGPGQESLEFRLHLRYEFLMLGIQHIIDKLRKHDNQTLDRHLDFFEMVRNEDEKEVARKYEQDQVDTKSTTAVFDLLRRKLSHTAAYPHLLSLLNHCLLLPCEYHNDINNE
;
A
#
# COMPACT_ATOMS: atom_id res chain seq x y z
N MET A 1 -2.65 -1.02 18.54
CA MET A 1 -1.47 -1.22 17.67
C MET A 1 -0.90 -2.63 17.74
N SER A 2 -0.72 -3.19 18.94
CA SER A 2 -0.22 -4.57 19.16
C SER A 2 -0.90 -5.64 18.30
N PHE A 3 -2.22 -5.63 18.15
CA PHE A 3 -2.94 -6.58 17.28
C PHE A 3 -2.53 -6.47 15.80
N VAL A 4 -2.43 -5.25 15.26
CA VAL A 4 -2.01 -5.03 13.87
C VAL A 4 -0.60 -5.58 13.64
N ASN A 5 0.33 -5.32 14.55
CA ASN A 5 1.67 -5.87 14.48
C ASN A 5 1.68 -7.39 14.58
N ALA A 6 0.84 -7.98 15.43
CA ALA A 6 0.74 -9.43 15.54
C ALA A 6 0.26 -10.07 14.23
N VAL A 7 -0.75 -9.49 13.58
CA VAL A 7 -1.26 -9.99 12.28
C VAL A 7 -0.19 -9.86 11.18
N LEU A 8 0.59 -8.79 11.17
CA LEU A 8 1.62 -8.56 10.15
C LEU A 8 2.91 -9.36 10.40
N SER A 9 3.20 -9.75 11.64
CA SER A 9 4.49 -10.35 12.00
C SER A 9 4.44 -11.85 12.34
N TYR A 10 3.26 -12.44 12.50
CA TYR A 10 3.11 -13.87 12.81
C TYR A 10 2.25 -14.59 11.76
N GLY A 11 2.37 -15.92 11.73
CA GLY A 11 1.63 -16.76 10.80
C GLY A 11 1.91 -16.35 9.34
N PRO A 12 0.87 -16.12 8.51
CA PRO A 12 1.05 -15.71 7.12
C PRO A 12 1.88 -14.42 6.94
N GLY A 13 1.82 -13.51 7.91
CA GLY A 13 2.61 -12.28 7.90
C GLY A 13 4.11 -12.54 8.01
N GLN A 14 4.52 -13.58 8.72
CA GLN A 14 5.94 -13.95 8.81
C GLN A 14 6.47 -14.54 7.50
N GLU A 15 5.64 -15.31 6.79
CA GLU A 15 6.06 -16.16 5.68
C GLU A 15 5.92 -15.49 4.31
N SER A 16 5.00 -14.54 4.14
CA SER A 16 4.67 -13.95 2.84
C SER A 16 4.71 -12.43 2.86
N LEU A 17 5.64 -11.87 2.08
CA LEU A 17 5.67 -10.45 1.78
C LEU A 17 4.37 -10.00 1.11
N GLU A 18 3.83 -10.78 0.18
CA GLU A 18 2.58 -10.47 -0.53
C GLU A 18 1.40 -10.31 0.44
N PHE A 19 1.31 -11.20 1.44
CA PHE A 19 0.29 -11.10 2.49
C PHE A 19 0.44 -9.80 3.29
N ARG A 20 1.66 -9.48 3.74
CA ARG A 20 1.94 -8.24 4.50
C ARG A 20 1.62 -6.98 3.69
N LEU A 21 2.00 -6.95 2.41
CA LEU A 21 1.72 -5.82 1.52
C LEU A 21 0.24 -5.65 1.27
N HIS A 22 -0.48 -6.75 0.99
CA HIS A 22 -1.91 -6.72 0.75
C HIS A 22 -2.68 -6.07 1.91
N LEU A 23 -2.46 -6.59 3.14
CA LEU A 23 -3.09 -6.02 4.33
C LEU A 23 -2.66 -4.57 4.59
N ARG A 24 -1.40 -4.24 4.33
CA ARG A 24 -0.92 -2.86 4.52
C ARG A 24 -1.60 -1.89 3.55
N TYR A 25 -1.80 -2.27 2.29
CA TYR A 25 -2.54 -1.43 1.35
C TYR A 25 -4.00 -1.25 1.76
N GLU A 26 -4.62 -2.29 2.31
CA GLU A 26 -5.98 -2.19 2.87
C GLU A 26 -6.03 -1.25 4.07
N PHE A 27 -5.12 -1.38 5.04
CA PHE A 27 -5.05 -0.46 6.18
C PHE A 27 -4.79 0.99 5.76
N LEU A 28 -3.94 1.21 4.76
CA LEU A 28 -3.69 2.55 4.21
C LEU A 28 -4.95 3.12 3.55
N MET A 29 -5.68 2.32 2.77
CA MET A 29 -6.94 2.72 2.14
C MET A 29 -8.02 3.07 3.18
N LEU A 30 -8.05 2.34 4.30
CA LEU A 30 -8.94 2.62 5.44
C LEU A 30 -8.47 3.80 6.31
N GLY A 31 -7.37 4.47 5.94
CA GLY A 31 -6.91 5.69 6.60
C GLY A 31 -6.10 5.48 7.89
N ILE A 32 -5.43 4.33 8.04
CA ILE A 32 -4.65 4.02 9.27
C ILE A 32 -3.59 5.09 9.60
N GLN A 33 -3.04 5.77 8.59
CA GLN A 33 -2.02 6.81 8.81
C GLN A 33 -2.53 7.95 9.70
N HIS A 34 -3.75 8.44 9.44
CA HIS A 34 -4.36 9.48 10.27
C HIS A 34 -4.57 9.03 11.72
N ILE A 35 -4.87 7.75 11.91
CA ILE A 35 -5.02 7.16 13.24
C ILE A 35 -3.66 7.05 13.93
N ILE A 36 -2.62 6.60 13.24
CA ILE A 36 -1.24 6.55 13.73
C ILE A 36 -0.77 7.95 14.16
N ASP A 37 -0.99 8.97 13.33
CA ASP A 37 -0.58 10.34 13.62
C ASP A 37 -1.28 10.92 14.86
N LYS A 38 -2.53 10.53 15.12
CA LYS A 38 -3.24 10.86 16.35
C LYS A 38 -2.69 10.09 17.55
N LEU A 39 -2.42 8.78 17.38
CA LEU A 39 -1.91 7.91 18.42
C LEU A 39 -0.53 8.36 18.93
N ARG A 40 0.36 8.83 18.05
CA ARG A 40 1.68 9.38 18.44
C ARG A 40 1.62 10.64 19.30
N LYS A 41 0.47 11.32 19.39
CA LYS A 41 0.30 12.49 20.26
C LYS A 41 0.04 12.11 21.71
N HIS A 42 -0.26 10.84 21.98
CA HIS A 42 -0.40 10.33 23.33
C HIS A 42 0.99 9.95 23.82
N ASP A 43 1.49 10.64 24.85
CA ASP A 43 2.79 10.38 25.50
C ASP A 43 2.77 9.01 26.22
N ASN A 44 2.84 7.93 25.43
CA ASN A 44 2.72 6.55 25.89
C ASN A 44 3.81 5.71 25.24
N GLN A 45 4.88 5.50 26.00
CA GLN A 45 6.05 4.76 25.58
C GLN A 45 5.75 3.34 25.06
N THR A 46 4.75 2.66 25.60
CA THR A 46 4.39 1.30 25.13
C THR A 46 3.73 1.34 23.76
N LEU A 47 2.85 2.33 23.55
CA LEU A 47 2.23 2.57 22.25
C LEU A 47 3.28 2.99 21.22
N ASP A 48 4.19 3.90 21.57
CA ASP A 48 5.25 4.37 20.67
C ASP A 48 6.13 3.22 20.19
N ARG A 49 6.55 2.31 21.08
CA ARG A 49 7.29 1.10 20.69
C ARG A 49 6.56 0.27 19.63
N HIS A 50 5.23 0.13 19.74
CA HIS A 50 4.46 -0.59 18.74
C HIS A 50 4.31 0.17 17.42
N LEU A 51 4.24 1.50 17.45
CA LEU A 51 4.19 2.33 16.25
C LEU A 51 5.55 2.31 15.53
N ASP A 52 6.65 2.41 16.27
CA ASP A 52 8.00 2.30 15.74
C ASP A 52 8.26 0.92 15.13
N PHE A 53 7.81 -0.15 15.78
CA PHE A 53 7.90 -1.49 15.23
C PHE A 53 7.10 -1.64 13.93
N PHE A 54 5.90 -1.07 13.86
CA PHE A 54 5.09 -1.09 12.64
C PHE A 54 5.79 -0.36 11.47
N GLU A 55 6.39 0.80 11.74
CA GLU A 55 7.16 1.56 10.75
C GLU A 55 8.43 0.82 10.32
N MET A 56 9.13 0.18 11.26
CA MET A 56 10.30 -0.65 10.98
C MET A 56 9.96 -1.77 10.00
N VAL A 57 8.92 -2.57 10.30
CA VAL A 57 8.47 -3.66 9.42
C VAL A 57 8.01 -3.13 8.06
N ARG A 58 7.32 -1.98 8.04
CA ARG A 58 6.94 -1.32 6.77
C ARG A 58 8.18 -1.00 5.93
N ASN A 59 9.21 -0.41 6.53
CA ASN A 59 10.43 -0.02 5.83
C ASN A 59 11.21 -1.24 5.32
N GLU A 60 11.17 -2.36 6.06
CA GLU A 60 11.74 -3.64 5.62
C GLU A 60 11.00 -4.20 4.40
N ASP A 61 9.67 -4.19 4.43
CA ASP A 61 8.83 -4.63 3.31
C ASP A 61 9.06 -3.77 2.06
N GLU A 62 9.17 -2.44 2.21
CA GLU A 62 9.46 -1.53 1.09
C GLU A 62 10.82 -1.84 0.45
N LYS A 63 11.84 -2.13 1.26
CA LYS A 63 13.16 -2.54 0.76
C LYS A 63 13.10 -3.89 0.05
N GLU A 64 12.33 -4.84 0.57
CA GLU A 64 12.16 -6.16 -0.06
C GLU A 64 11.46 -6.06 -1.42
N VAL A 65 10.41 -5.23 -1.51
CA VAL A 65 9.74 -4.93 -2.78
C VAL A 65 10.69 -4.26 -3.76
N ALA A 66 11.45 -3.27 -3.32
CA ALA A 66 12.43 -2.57 -4.15
C ALA A 66 13.47 -3.52 -4.74
N ARG A 67 14.04 -4.41 -3.91
CA ARG A 67 14.93 -5.49 -4.37
C ARG A 67 14.27 -6.41 -5.40
N LYS A 68 13.02 -6.81 -5.18
CA LYS A 68 12.28 -7.69 -6.09
C LYS A 68 12.08 -7.11 -7.50
N TYR A 69 12.06 -5.78 -7.60
CA TYR A 69 11.89 -5.07 -8.87
C TYR A 69 13.17 -4.39 -9.37
N GLU A 70 14.32 -4.67 -8.75
CA GLU A 70 15.62 -4.08 -9.11
C GLU A 70 15.58 -2.53 -9.12
N GLN A 71 14.90 -1.95 -8.12
CA GLN A 71 14.81 -0.51 -7.90
C GLN A 71 15.39 -0.12 -6.54
N ASP A 72 15.86 1.12 -6.42
CA ASP A 72 16.28 1.69 -5.13
C ASP A 72 15.08 1.93 -4.20
N GLN A 73 13.95 2.32 -4.77
CA GLN A 73 12.69 2.54 -4.07
C GLN A 73 11.51 2.31 -5.02
N VAL A 74 10.42 1.76 -4.49
CA VAL A 74 9.14 1.68 -5.19
C VAL A 74 8.18 2.72 -4.64
N ASP A 75 7.82 3.70 -5.47
CA ASP A 75 6.75 4.65 -5.15
C ASP A 75 5.38 4.02 -5.43
N THR A 76 4.77 3.50 -4.37
CA THR A 76 3.41 2.92 -4.42
C THR A 76 2.30 3.96 -4.39
N LYS A 77 2.62 5.25 -4.20
CA LYS A 77 1.66 6.36 -4.14
C LYS A 77 1.46 7.03 -5.51
N SER A 78 2.39 6.83 -6.44
CA SER A 78 2.29 7.33 -7.81
C SER A 78 1.69 6.29 -8.75
N THR A 79 0.53 6.61 -9.32
CA THR A 79 -0.11 5.77 -10.34
C THR A 79 0.82 5.48 -11.52
N THR A 80 1.60 6.48 -11.95
CA THR A 80 2.57 6.33 -13.04
C THR A 80 3.68 5.35 -12.67
N ALA A 81 4.23 5.46 -11.46
CA ALA A 81 5.30 4.57 -11.01
C ALA A 81 4.82 3.11 -10.88
N VAL A 82 3.64 2.90 -10.29
CA VAL A 82 3.02 1.57 -10.18
C VAL A 82 2.71 1.00 -11.57
N PHE A 83 2.18 1.81 -12.48
CA PHE A 83 1.91 1.38 -13.85
C PHE A 83 3.19 0.99 -14.59
N ASP A 84 4.27 1.76 -14.45
CA ASP A 84 5.55 1.43 -15.08
C ASP A 84 6.12 0.10 -14.57
N LEU A 85 6.00 -0.17 -13.27
CA LEU A 85 6.38 -1.46 -12.69
C LEU A 85 5.54 -2.61 -13.24
N LEU A 86 4.21 -2.45 -13.29
CA LEU A 86 3.31 -3.45 -13.86
C LEU A 86 3.62 -3.71 -15.35
N ARG A 87 3.88 -2.65 -16.11
CA ARG A 87 4.25 -2.73 -17.52
C ARG A 87 5.55 -3.50 -17.70
N ARG A 88 6.62 -3.17 -16.96
CA ARG A 88 7.90 -3.89 -17.00
C ARG A 88 7.75 -5.36 -16.61
N LYS A 89 6.96 -5.64 -15.57
CA LYS A 89 6.71 -7.00 -15.08
C LYS A 89 5.97 -7.87 -16.10
N LEU A 90 5.03 -7.28 -16.84
CA LEU A 90 4.11 -8.03 -17.70
C LEU A 90 4.46 -7.97 -19.19
N SER A 91 5.29 -7.02 -19.66
CA SER A 91 5.52 -6.74 -21.09
C SER A 91 5.91 -7.95 -21.93
N HIS A 92 6.62 -8.93 -21.35
CA HIS A 92 7.07 -10.14 -22.04
C HIS A 92 6.30 -11.39 -21.63
N THR A 93 5.09 -11.23 -21.08
CA THR A 93 4.24 -12.31 -20.62
C THR A 93 2.93 -12.35 -21.40
N ALA A 94 2.28 -13.52 -21.45
CA ALA A 94 0.94 -13.67 -22.03
C ALA A 94 -0.13 -12.85 -21.28
N ALA A 95 0.17 -12.29 -20.11
CA ALA A 95 -0.75 -11.51 -19.31
C ALA A 95 -0.80 -10.01 -19.69
N TYR A 96 0.12 -9.51 -20.51
CA TYR A 96 0.13 -8.10 -20.92
C TYR A 96 -1.18 -7.63 -21.60
N PRO A 97 -1.79 -8.40 -22.52
CA PRO A 97 -3.08 -8.03 -23.11
C PRO A 97 -4.21 -7.95 -22.07
N HIS A 98 -4.14 -8.73 -20.98
CA HIS A 98 -5.11 -8.68 -19.90
C HIS A 98 -4.97 -7.39 -19.06
N LEU A 99 -3.75 -6.93 -18.81
CA LEU A 99 -3.53 -5.61 -18.18
C LEU A 99 -4.15 -4.49 -19.04
N LEU A 100 -3.92 -4.52 -20.35
CA LEU A 100 -4.51 -3.52 -21.27
C LEU A 100 -6.05 -3.59 -21.26
N SER A 101 -6.60 -4.81 -21.27
CA SER A 101 -8.05 -5.01 -21.14
C SER A 101 -8.59 -4.39 -19.85
N LEU A 102 -7.95 -4.62 -18.70
CA LEU A 102 -8.37 -4.03 -17.42
C LEU A 102 -8.39 -2.49 -17.48
N LEU A 103 -7.35 -1.86 -18.03
CA LEU A 103 -7.27 -0.41 -18.17
C LEU A 103 -8.37 0.15 -19.08
N ASN A 104 -8.67 -0.53 -20.19
CA ASN A 104 -9.79 -0.16 -21.06
C ASN A 104 -11.13 -0.18 -20.32
N HIS A 105 -11.33 -1.14 -19.40
CA HIS A 105 -12.54 -1.17 -18.56
C HIS A 105 -12.53 -0.09 -17.50
N CYS A 106 -11.37 0.25 -16.92
CA CYS A 106 -11.25 1.36 -15.97
C CYS A 106 -11.62 2.71 -16.60
N LEU A 107 -11.42 2.90 -17.91
CA LEU A 107 -11.86 4.11 -18.63
C LEU A 107 -13.39 4.27 -18.67
N LEU A 108 -14.14 3.18 -18.45
CA LEU A 108 -15.60 3.19 -18.42
C LEU A 108 -16.18 3.55 -17.05
N LEU A 109 -15.32 3.67 -16.02
CA LEU A 109 -15.77 4.05 -14.68
C LEU A 109 -16.36 5.48 -14.74
N PRO A 110 -17.55 5.69 -14.16
CA PRO A 110 -18.16 7.01 -14.14
C PRO A 110 -17.29 7.97 -13.33
N CYS A 111 -16.92 9.09 -13.95
CA CYS A 111 -16.28 10.20 -13.25
C CYS A 111 -17.37 11.06 -12.63
N GLU A 112 -17.71 10.81 -11.36
CA GLU A 112 -18.42 11.82 -10.58
C GLU A 112 -17.44 12.95 -10.27
N TYR A 113 -17.55 14.05 -11.02
CA TYR A 113 -17.01 15.31 -10.54
C TYR A 113 -17.80 15.67 -9.29
N HIS A 114 -17.12 15.79 -8.14
CA HIS A 114 -17.70 16.43 -6.98
C HIS A 114 -17.99 17.89 -7.37
N ASN A 115 -19.17 18.12 -7.94
CA ASN A 115 -19.69 19.46 -8.05
C ASN A 115 -19.96 19.86 -6.61
N ASP A 116 -19.05 20.64 -6.03
CA ASP A 116 -19.39 21.61 -5.00
C ASP A 116 -20.45 22.55 -5.61
N ILE A 117 -21.69 22.06 -5.73
CA ILE A 117 -22.84 22.89 -5.97
C ILE A 117 -23.03 23.65 -4.67
N ASN A 118 -22.41 24.82 -4.66
CA ASN A 118 -22.80 26.00 -3.93
C ASN A 118 -24.28 25.89 -3.50
N ASN A 119 -24.52 25.55 -2.24
CA ASN A 119 -25.73 25.99 -1.56
C ASN A 119 -25.57 27.49 -1.36
N GLU A 120 -26.11 28.26 -2.30
CA GLU A 120 -26.75 29.55 -1.97
C GLU A 120 -27.91 29.34 -0.98
#